data_AF-A0A7G8J8E1-F1
#
_entry.id   AF-A0A7G8J8E1-F1
#
_cell.length_a   1.000
_cell.length_b   1.000
_cell.length_c   1.000
_cell.angle_alpha   90.00
_cell.angle_beta   90.00
_cell.angle_gamma   90.00
#
_symmetry.space_group_name_H-M   'P 1'
#
loop_
_entity.id
_entity.type
_entity.pdbx_description
1 polymer ?
#
loop_
_entity_poly.entity_id
_entity_poly.type
_entity_poly.pdbx_seq_one_letter_code
_entity_poly.pdbx_strand_id
1 'polypeptide(L)'
;MARDVAIQARAQAQSDFYRLFWMGEEDLQKANFELLLEKHGTQDWAFTVEEDPELAAYWRSLAQLPGGMLGAAVWQHYQNHSFTTSGELGGANAALAHHDWLHVLGGYNVDVIGEVENAAFGAGSSSVPGSTLWFLGAMAMFEGGLFDSVVAGCQPHQISAAGSPERVAHALRRVTQCKQDLLAIDYFSVADQPLVDLQEAWGIKD
;
A
#
# COMPACT_ATOMS: atom_id res chain seq x y z
N MET A 1 -33.42 -12.37 -1.81
CA MET A 1 -32.70 -13.51 -1.18
C MET A 1 -31.35 -13.78 -1.85
N ALA A 2 -31.27 -14.32 -3.08
CA ALA A 2 -29.96 -14.63 -3.70
C ALA A 2 -29.07 -13.39 -3.94
N ARG A 3 -29.67 -12.28 -4.41
CA ARG A 3 -28.98 -11.00 -4.60
C ARG A 3 -28.42 -10.45 -3.29
N ASP A 4 -29.22 -10.46 -2.23
CA ASP A 4 -28.83 -9.91 -0.92
C ASP A 4 -27.70 -10.73 -0.30
N VAL A 5 -27.77 -12.05 -0.42
CA VAL A 5 -26.68 -12.96 0.00
C VAL A 5 -25.39 -12.67 -0.77
N ALA A 6 -25.47 -12.45 -2.08
CA ALA A 6 -24.28 -12.13 -2.89
C ALA A 6 -23.66 -10.78 -2.50
N ILE A 7 -24.47 -9.75 -2.22
CA ILE A 7 -24.01 -8.43 -1.77
C ILE A 7 -23.32 -8.55 -0.40
N GLN A 8 -23.93 -9.27 0.54
CA GLN A 8 -23.38 -9.48 1.87
C GLN A 8 -22.06 -10.27 1.83
N ALA A 9 -22.00 -11.33 1.03
CA ALA A 9 -20.77 -12.12 0.85
C ALA A 9 -19.64 -11.28 0.26
N ARG A 10 -19.93 -10.39 -0.69
CA ARG A 10 -18.96 -9.45 -1.29
C ARG A 10 -18.40 -8.49 -0.24
N ALA A 11 -19.27 -7.87 0.55
CA ALA A 11 -18.86 -6.95 1.60
C ALA A 11 -18.02 -7.65 2.68
N GLN A 12 -18.41 -8.87 3.07
CA GLN A 12 -17.64 -9.67 4.02
C GLN A 12 -16.26 -10.04 3.48
N ALA A 13 -16.17 -10.47 2.21
CA ALA A 13 -14.89 -10.79 1.58
C ALA A 13 -13.95 -9.57 1.52
N GLN A 14 -14.48 -8.38 1.23
CA GLN A 14 -13.70 -7.14 1.24
C GLN A 14 -13.20 -6.80 2.65
N SER A 15 -14.07 -6.92 3.66
CA SER A 15 -13.69 -6.68 5.06
C SER A 15 -12.64 -7.68 5.55
N ASP A 16 -12.78 -8.96 5.20
CA ASP A 16 -11.82 -10.00 5.57
C ASP A 16 -10.49 -9.82 4.85
N PHE A 17 -10.51 -9.34 3.61
CA PHE A 17 -9.29 -8.96 2.90
C PHE A 17 -8.51 -7.92 3.70
N TYR A 18 -9.11 -6.76 4.02
CA TYR A 18 -8.40 -5.72 4.78
C TYR A 18 -7.95 -6.16 6.16
N ARG A 19 -8.78 -6.98 6.85
CA ARG A 19 -8.45 -7.51 8.18
C ARG A 19 -7.28 -8.50 8.17
N LEU A 20 -7.12 -9.29 7.11
CA LEU A 20 -6.09 -10.33 6.98
C LEU A 20 -4.89 -9.90 6.14
N PHE A 21 -5.01 -8.76 5.47
CA PHE A 21 -3.93 -8.05 4.80
C PHE A 21 -2.90 -7.59 5.85
N TRP A 22 -1.62 -7.42 5.48
CA TRP A 22 -0.55 -7.15 6.45
C TRP A 22 -0.80 -5.88 7.28
N MET A 23 -1.44 -4.87 6.67
CA MET A 23 -1.85 -3.63 7.36
C MET A 23 -2.90 -3.87 8.45
N GLY A 24 -3.71 -4.93 8.31
CA GLY A 24 -4.80 -5.22 9.23
C GLY A 24 -4.32 -5.48 10.65
N GLU A 25 -3.13 -6.10 10.81
CA GLU A 25 -2.54 -6.29 12.14
C GLU A 25 -2.10 -4.97 12.78
N GLU A 26 -1.54 -4.03 11.99
CA GLU A 26 -1.14 -2.71 12.49
C GLU A 26 -2.36 -1.86 12.88
N ASP A 27 -3.41 -1.88 12.06
CA ASP A 27 -4.65 -1.15 12.33
C ASP A 27 -5.37 -1.69 13.58
N LEU A 28 -5.43 -3.01 13.76
CA LEU A 28 -6.03 -3.64 14.95
C LEU A 28 -5.28 -3.33 16.26
N GLN A 29 -4.01 -2.91 16.19
CA GLN A 29 -3.25 -2.49 17.37
C GLN A 29 -3.59 -1.07 17.83
N LYS A 30 -4.24 -0.26 16.99
CA LYS A 30 -4.62 1.11 17.36
C LYS A 30 -5.76 1.11 18.37
N ALA A 31 -5.61 1.92 19.41
CA ALA A 31 -6.69 2.16 20.35
C ALA A 31 -7.91 2.71 19.59
N ASN A 32 -9.09 2.16 19.85
CA ASN A 32 -10.37 2.55 19.25
C ASN A 32 -10.59 2.15 17.78
N PHE A 33 -9.71 1.37 17.15
CA PHE A 33 -9.90 0.96 15.75
C PHE A 33 -11.25 0.27 15.50
N GLU A 34 -11.69 -0.62 16.40
CA GLU A 34 -13.00 -1.27 16.28
C GLU A 34 -14.18 -0.27 16.32
N LEU A 35 -14.08 0.79 17.13
CA LEU A 35 -15.10 1.84 17.23
C LEU A 35 -15.11 2.73 15.97
N LEU A 36 -13.93 3.02 15.42
CA LEU A 36 -13.79 3.79 14.19
C LEU A 36 -14.30 2.99 12.99
N LEU A 37 -14.00 1.70 12.93
CA LEU A 37 -14.51 0.79 11.91
C LEU A 37 -16.04 0.68 11.97
N GLU A 38 -16.65 0.63 13.16
CA GLU A 38 -18.11 0.64 13.32
C GLU A 38 -18.73 1.94 12.77
N LYS A 39 -18.06 3.07 12.99
CA LYS A 39 -18.55 4.40 12.62
C LYS A 39 -18.31 4.77 11.15
N HIS A 40 -17.17 4.37 10.60
CA HIS A 40 -16.69 4.79 9.27
C HIS A 40 -16.69 3.66 8.23
N GLY A 41 -16.90 2.41 8.66
CA GLY A 41 -16.92 1.25 7.78
C GLY A 41 -15.57 1.02 7.10
N THR A 42 -15.59 0.48 5.88
CA THR A 42 -14.36 0.07 5.18
C THR A 42 -13.40 1.20 4.83
N GLN A 43 -13.83 2.47 4.97
CA GLN A 43 -12.95 3.63 4.78
C GLN A 43 -11.85 3.70 5.84
N ASP A 44 -12.10 3.19 7.06
CA ASP A 44 -11.15 3.24 8.17
C ASP A 44 -9.87 2.40 7.91
N TRP A 45 -10.00 1.36 7.08
CA TRP A 45 -8.88 0.54 6.61
C TRP A 45 -7.92 1.28 5.67
N ALA A 46 -8.32 2.43 5.12
CA ALA A 46 -7.56 3.10 4.07
C ALA A 46 -7.24 4.56 4.42
N PHE A 47 -8.18 5.27 5.04
CA PHE A 47 -8.08 6.71 5.24
C PHE A 47 -7.94 7.08 6.71
N THR A 48 -7.20 8.15 6.95
CA THR A 48 -7.15 8.84 8.23
C THR A 48 -8.50 9.50 8.47
N VAL A 49 -9.30 8.92 9.37
CA VAL A 49 -10.63 9.44 9.75
C VAL A 49 -10.61 10.32 11.00
N GLU A 50 -9.53 10.26 11.77
CA GLU A 50 -9.22 11.15 12.89
C GLU A 50 -7.80 11.69 12.74
N GLU A 51 -7.59 12.98 12.98
CA GLU A 51 -6.28 13.62 12.81
C GLU A 51 -5.26 13.09 13.80
N ASP A 52 -4.05 12.83 13.31
CA ASP A 52 -2.84 12.57 14.08
C ASP A 52 -1.80 13.64 13.72
N PRO A 53 -1.75 14.75 14.47
CA PRO A 53 -0.81 15.84 14.20
C PRO A 53 0.66 15.43 14.34
N GLU A 54 0.97 14.43 15.17
CA GLU A 54 2.34 13.95 15.36
C GLU A 54 2.81 13.16 14.14
N LEU A 55 1.99 12.23 13.65
CA LEU A 55 2.24 11.50 12.42
C LEU A 55 2.34 12.46 11.22
N ALA A 56 1.42 13.41 11.11
CA ALA A 56 1.45 14.40 10.04
C ALA A 56 2.73 15.25 10.07
N ALA A 57 3.24 15.57 11.27
CA ALA A 57 4.50 16.28 11.41
C ALA A 57 5.71 15.41 10.99
N TYR A 58 5.73 14.12 11.33
CA TYR A 58 6.78 13.19 10.89
C TYR A 58 6.84 13.10 9.37
N TRP A 59 5.72 12.88 8.71
CA TRP A 59 5.67 12.81 7.25
C TRP A 59 6.09 14.13 6.58
N ARG A 60 5.65 15.28 7.12
CA ARG A 60 6.09 16.60 6.62
C ARG A 60 7.58 16.86 6.82
N SER A 61 8.18 16.27 7.85
CA SER A 61 9.61 16.43 8.11
C SER A 61 10.48 15.87 6.98
N LEU A 62 9.95 14.92 6.20
CA LEU A 62 10.62 14.36 5.02
C LEU A 62 10.94 15.43 3.97
N ALA A 63 10.16 16.52 3.92
CA ALA A 63 10.40 17.67 3.04
C ALA A 63 11.73 18.40 3.31
N GLN A 64 12.29 18.22 4.52
CA GLN A 64 13.54 18.86 4.93
C GLN A 64 14.77 18.05 4.54
N LEU A 65 14.59 16.80 4.10
CA LEU A 65 15.70 15.95 3.71
C LEU A 65 16.30 16.41 2.37
N PRO A 66 17.63 16.32 2.19
CA PRO A 66 18.27 16.64 0.93
C PRO A 66 17.74 15.77 -0.22
N GLY A 67 17.75 16.30 -1.44
CA GLY A 67 17.44 15.52 -2.63
C GLY A 67 18.36 14.30 -2.77
N GLY A 68 17.79 13.17 -3.20
CA GLY A 68 18.49 11.89 -3.33
C GLY A 68 18.32 10.95 -2.12
N MET A 69 17.81 11.45 -0.98
CA MET A 69 17.43 10.62 0.16
C MET A 69 16.07 9.94 -0.08
N LEU A 70 15.87 8.76 0.51
CA LEU A 70 14.61 8.01 0.40
C LEU A 70 13.41 8.84 0.83
N GLY A 71 13.47 9.46 2.01
CA GLY A 71 12.38 10.27 2.55
C GLY A 71 12.06 11.49 1.68
N ALA A 72 13.08 12.15 1.15
CA ALA A 72 12.89 13.27 0.20
C ALA A 72 12.18 12.81 -1.09
N ALA A 73 12.50 11.61 -1.58
CA ALA A 73 11.85 11.03 -2.75
C ALA A 73 10.39 10.64 -2.47
N VAL A 74 10.09 10.11 -1.29
CA VAL A 74 8.70 9.85 -0.83
C VAL A 74 7.90 11.13 -0.69
N TRP A 75 8.49 12.17 -0.10
CA TRP A 75 7.85 13.48 -0.06
C TRP A 75 7.56 14.01 -1.47
N GLN A 76 8.51 13.93 -2.39
CA GLN A 76 8.29 14.33 -3.78
C GLN A 76 7.20 13.49 -4.47
N HIS A 77 7.12 12.19 -4.16
CA HIS A 77 6.07 11.31 -4.65
C HIS A 77 4.68 11.78 -4.22
N TYR A 78 4.51 12.15 -2.94
CA TYR A 78 3.26 12.72 -2.41
C TYR A 78 2.89 14.03 -3.13
N GLN A 79 3.86 14.92 -3.32
CA GLN A 79 3.65 16.20 -4.01
C GLN A 79 3.27 16.00 -5.47
N ASN A 80 3.90 15.06 -6.18
CA ASN A 80 3.62 14.77 -7.58
C ASN A 80 2.20 14.24 -7.81
N HIS A 81 1.65 13.50 -6.84
CA HIS A 81 0.32 12.91 -6.92
C HIS A 81 -0.75 13.69 -6.14
N SER A 82 -0.38 14.83 -5.55
CA SER A 82 -1.27 15.65 -4.71
C SER A 82 -1.90 14.86 -3.56
N PHE A 83 -1.14 13.93 -2.97
CA PHE A 83 -1.60 13.14 -1.84
C PHE A 83 -1.64 13.96 -0.57
N THR A 84 -2.69 13.73 0.22
CA THR A 84 -2.79 14.28 1.57
C THR A 84 -1.91 13.45 2.49
N THR A 85 -1.20 14.11 3.40
CA THR A 85 -0.20 13.45 4.24
C THR A 85 -0.88 12.50 5.24
N SER A 86 -0.26 11.36 5.55
CA SER A 86 -0.77 10.47 6.59
C SER A 86 -0.82 11.17 7.95
N GLY A 87 -1.91 10.96 8.69
CA GLY A 87 -2.23 11.72 9.91
C GLY A 87 -3.07 12.98 9.67
N GLU A 88 -3.26 13.41 8.43
CA GLU A 88 -4.26 14.44 8.09
C GLU A 88 -5.57 13.80 7.61
N LEU A 89 -6.72 14.44 7.87
CA LEU A 89 -8.02 13.93 7.43
C LEU A 89 -8.05 13.65 5.93
N GLY A 90 -8.46 12.42 5.58
CA GLY A 90 -8.57 11.96 4.20
C GLY A 90 -7.24 11.55 3.54
N GLY A 91 -6.11 11.72 4.21
CA GLY A 91 -4.84 11.08 3.81
C GLY A 91 -4.87 9.58 4.04
N ALA A 92 -3.95 8.84 3.44
CA ALA A 92 -3.78 7.42 3.73
C ALA A 92 -3.54 7.22 5.23
N ASN A 93 -4.18 6.23 5.86
CA ASN A 93 -3.91 5.92 7.28
C ASN A 93 -2.46 5.42 7.44
N ALA A 94 -1.95 5.35 8.67
CA ALA A 94 -0.55 4.98 8.91
C ALA A 94 -0.15 3.62 8.30
N ALA A 95 -1.04 2.63 8.38
CA ALA A 95 -0.77 1.27 7.90
C ALA A 95 -0.76 1.22 6.36
N LEU A 96 -1.71 1.92 5.71
CA LEU A 96 -1.74 2.08 4.26
C LEU A 96 -0.53 2.87 3.78
N ALA A 97 -0.21 4.01 4.38
CA ALA A 97 0.88 4.87 3.92
C ALA A 97 2.25 4.17 3.93
N HIS A 98 2.41 3.07 4.65
CA HIS A 98 3.65 2.30 4.66
C HIS A 98 3.94 1.64 3.28
N HIS A 99 2.94 1.26 2.48
CA HIS A 99 3.23 0.73 1.12
C HIS A 99 3.69 1.81 0.12
N ASP A 100 3.46 3.09 0.41
CA ASP A 100 3.85 4.21 -0.46
C ASP A 100 5.39 4.30 -0.62
N TRP A 101 6.13 3.82 0.38
CA TRP A 101 7.59 3.72 0.30
C TRP A 101 8.03 2.73 -0.79
N LEU A 102 7.26 1.66 -1.01
CA LEU A 102 7.55 0.66 -2.03
C LEU A 102 7.31 1.22 -3.45
N HIS A 103 6.38 2.17 -3.65
CA HIS A 103 6.26 2.87 -4.92
C HIS A 103 7.56 3.59 -5.29
N VAL A 104 8.20 4.24 -4.32
CA VAL A 104 9.47 4.95 -4.54
C VAL A 104 10.64 4.00 -4.71
N LEU A 105 10.75 2.98 -3.85
CA LEU A 105 11.82 1.99 -3.93
C LEU A 105 11.75 1.17 -5.23
N GLY A 106 10.54 0.76 -5.61
CA GLY A 106 10.28 -0.05 -6.78
C GLY A 106 10.12 0.77 -8.07
N GLY A 107 9.89 2.07 -7.99
CA GLY A 107 9.60 2.89 -9.18
C GLY A 107 8.25 2.56 -9.81
N TYR A 108 7.24 2.26 -9.00
CA TYR A 108 5.88 1.94 -9.45
C TYR A 108 4.98 3.18 -9.42
N ASN A 109 4.20 3.38 -10.48
CA ASN A 109 3.17 4.42 -10.52
C ASN A 109 2.00 4.08 -9.57
N VAL A 110 1.11 5.06 -9.37
CA VAL A 110 -0.12 4.93 -8.57
C VAL A 110 -1.37 4.75 -9.44
N ASP A 111 -1.19 4.33 -10.70
CA ASP A 111 -2.29 3.85 -11.52
C ASP A 111 -2.67 2.42 -11.09
N VAL A 112 -3.85 1.95 -11.49
CA VAL A 112 -4.36 0.64 -11.00
C VAL A 112 -3.39 -0.50 -11.24
N ILE A 113 -2.72 -0.52 -12.39
CA ILE A 113 -1.71 -1.54 -12.69
C ILE A 113 -0.42 -1.34 -11.88
N GLY A 114 -0.02 -0.10 -11.60
CA GLY A 114 1.08 0.22 -10.69
C GLY A 114 0.82 -0.24 -9.25
N GLU A 115 -0.42 -0.15 -8.77
CA GLU A 115 -0.83 -0.74 -7.48
C GLU A 115 -0.67 -2.27 -7.47
N VAL A 116 -1.01 -2.94 -8.57
CA VAL A 116 -0.82 -4.40 -8.69
C VAL A 116 0.67 -4.76 -8.74
N GLU A 117 1.48 -3.99 -9.46
CA GLU A 117 2.94 -4.17 -9.48
C GLU A 117 3.53 -3.97 -8.08
N ASN A 118 3.10 -2.95 -7.37
CA ASN A 118 3.55 -2.65 -6.01
C ASN A 118 3.13 -3.76 -5.03
N ALA A 119 1.89 -4.26 -5.15
CA ALA A 119 1.42 -5.39 -4.37
C ALA A 119 2.22 -6.67 -4.64
N ALA A 120 2.52 -6.96 -5.92
CA ALA A 120 3.35 -8.09 -6.31
C ALA A 120 4.78 -7.97 -5.73
N PHE A 121 5.33 -6.76 -5.77
CA PHE A 121 6.67 -6.46 -5.27
C PHE A 121 6.76 -6.58 -3.74
N GLY A 122 5.79 -6.04 -3.00
CA GLY A 122 5.76 -6.18 -1.54
C GLY A 122 5.49 -7.61 -1.10
N ALA A 123 4.52 -8.29 -1.71
CA ALA A 123 4.21 -9.69 -1.41
C ALA A 123 5.40 -10.62 -1.66
N GLY A 124 6.16 -10.38 -2.73
CA GLY A 124 7.31 -11.19 -3.09
C GLY A 124 8.58 -10.89 -2.28
N SER A 125 8.68 -9.70 -1.69
CA SER A 125 9.83 -9.28 -0.90
C SER A 125 9.66 -9.49 0.61
N SER A 126 8.47 -9.89 1.07
CA SER A 126 8.15 -9.91 2.50
C SER A 126 7.56 -11.24 3.00
N SER A 127 7.98 -11.62 4.21
CA SER A 127 7.44 -12.74 4.98
C SER A 127 6.43 -12.32 6.05
N VAL A 128 6.14 -11.01 6.18
CA VAL A 128 5.14 -10.49 7.11
C VAL A 128 3.78 -11.16 6.84
N PRO A 129 3.06 -11.63 7.89
CA PRO A 129 1.73 -12.20 7.72
C PRO A 129 0.81 -11.30 6.89
N GLY A 130 0.09 -11.88 5.93
CA GLY A 130 -0.79 -11.13 5.05
C GLY A 130 -0.13 -10.47 3.83
N SER A 131 1.21 -10.49 3.71
CA SER A 131 1.93 -9.94 2.54
C SER A 131 1.47 -10.60 1.23
N THR A 132 1.39 -11.93 1.18
CA THR A 132 0.91 -12.67 0.00
C THR A 132 -0.57 -12.42 -0.26
N LEU A 133 -1.38 -12.26 0.80
CA LEU A 133 -2.81 -11.99 0.65
C LEU A 133 -3.05 -10.64 0.01
N TRP A 134 -2.18 -9.65 0.23
CA TRP A 134 -2.21 -8.37 -0.48
C TRP A 134 -2.30 -8.55 -1.98
N PHE A 135 -1.34 -9.27 -2.56
CA PHE A 135 -1.23 -9.44 -3.99
C PHE A 135 -2.41 -10.24 -4.53
N LEU A 136 -2.82 -11.30 -3.83
CA LEU A 136 -4.01 -12.07 -4.20
C LEU A 136 -5.29 -11.22 -4.16
N GLY A 137 -5.41 -10.32 -3.19
CA GLY A 137 -6.52 -9.38 -3.10
C GLY A 137 -6.51 -8.33 -4.20
N ALA A 138 -5.33 -7.76 -4.52
CA ALA A 138 -5.17 -6.86 -5.66
C ALA A 138 -5.58 -7.54 -6.98
N MET A 139 -5.20 -8.81 -7.17
CA MET A 139 -5.64 -9.61 -8.33
C MET A 139 -7.17 -9.85 -8.31
N ALA A 140 -7.74 -10.23 -7.16
CA ALA A 140 -9.18 -10.45 -7.02
C ALA A 140 -10.01 -9.18 -7.30
N MET A 141 -9.47 -8.03 -6.89
CA MET A 141 -10.06 -6.71 -7.07
C MET A 141 -9.92 -6.21 -8.52
N PHE A 142 -8.70 -6.14 -9.05
CA PHE A 142 -8.41 -5.47 -10.31
C PHE A 142 -8.40 -6.36 -11.55
N GLU A 143 -8.30 -7.69 -11.41
CA GLU A 143 -8.62 -8.60 -12.52
C GLU A 143 -10.06 -9.11 -12.40
N GLY A 144 -10.39 -9.66 -11.23
CA GLY A 144 -11.63 -10.40 -11.03
C GLY A 144 -12.88 -9.54 -10.77
N GLY A 145 -12.71 -8.27 -10.36
CA GLY A 145 -13.83 -7.41 -9.95
C GLY A 145 -14.59 -7.95 -8.72
N LEU A 146 -13.97 -8.83 -7.93
CA LEU A 146 -14.64 -9.56 -6.86
C LEU A 146 -15.20 -8.61 -5.81
N PHE A 147 -14.44 -7.58 -5.45
CA PHE A 147 -14.85 -6.45 -4.61
C PHE A 147 -14.17 -5.17 -5.12
N ASP A 148 -14.70 -4.02 -4.72
CA ASP A 148 -14.23 -2.72 -5.21
C ASP A 148 -13.08 -2.21 -4.35
N SER A 149 -12.14 -1.48 -4.95
CA SER A 149 -11.13 -0.74 -4.18
C SER A 149 -11.82 0.37 -3.40
N VAL A 150 -11.46 0.51 -2.11
CA VAL A 150 -11.89 1.65 -1.30
C VAL A 150 -11.40 2.98 -1.89
N VAL A 151 -10.27 2.95 -2.63
CA VAL A 151 -9.64 4.13 -3.23
C VAL A 151 -10.06 4.30 -4.70
N ALA A 152 -9.87 3.26 -5.52
CA ALA A 152 -10.03 3.34 -6.98
C ALA A 152 -11.41 2.88 -7.50
N GLY A 153 -12.27 2.35 -6.62
CA GLY A 153 -13.55 1.76 -7.01
C GLY A 153 -13.42 0.47 -7.83
N CYS A 154 -14.39 0.22 -8.70
CA CYS A 154 -14.45 -0.97 -9.55
C CYS A 154 -13.64 -0.77 -10.84
N GLN A 155 -12.54 -1.51 -10.99
CA GLN A 155 -11.65 -1.47 -12.16
C GLN A 155 -11.22 -2.90 -12.53
N PRO A 156 -12.08 -3.74 -13.13
CA PRO A 156 -11.73 -5.12 -13.48
C PRO A 156 -10.88 -5.20 -14.76
N HIS A 157 -10.34 -6.40 -15.05
CA HIS A 157 -9.58 -6.72 -16.27
C HIS A 157 -8.33 -5.84 -16.51
N GLN A 158 -7.72 -5.33 -15.45
CA GLN A 158 -6.54 -4.46 -15.56
C GLN A 158 -5.26 -5.26 -15.77
N ILE A 159 -5.20 -6.49 -15.24
CA ILE A 159 -4.03 -7.35 -15.40
C ILE A 159 -4.05 -8.06 -16.75
N SER A 160 -5.21 -8.47 -17.26
CA SER A 160 -5.32 -9.09 -18.60
C SER A 160 -5.21 -8.09 -19.76
N ALA A 161 -5.14 -6.79 -19.49
CA ALA A 161 -4.90 -5.77 -20.50
C ALA A 161 -3.51 -5.91 -21.14
N ALA A 162 -3.35 -5.45 -22.39
CA ALA A 162 -2.11 -5.62 -23.13
C ALA A 162 -0.90 -4.96 -22.42
N GLY A 163 0.17 -5.73 -22.21
CA GLY A 163 1.40 -5.27 -21.54
C GLY A 163 1.33 -5.29 -20.00
N SER A 164 0.15 -5.43 -19.41
CA SER A 164 -0.01 -5.53 -17.95
C SER A 164 0.54 -6.84 -17.35
N PRO A 165 0.37 -8.03 -17.95
CA PRO A 165 0.92 -9.27 -17.39
C PRO A 165 2.45 -9.23 -17.30
N GLU A 166 3.12 -8.68 -18.30
CA GLU A 166 4.58 -8.56 -18.34
C GLU A 166 5.10 -7.64 -17.24
N ARG A 167 4.37 -6.56 -16.97
CA ARG A 167 4.61 -5.62 -15.87
C ARG A 167 4.54 -6.30 -14.51
N VAL A 168 3.46 -7.05 -14.24
CA VAL A 168 3.31 -7.80 -12.99
C VAL A 168 4.36 -8.90 -12.85
N ALA A 169 4.65 -9.64 -13.93
CA ALA A 169 5.70 -10.65 -13.94
C ALA A 169 7.09 -10.04 -13.70
N HIS A 170 7.35 -8.84 -14.21
CA HIS A 170 8.57 -8.09 -13.95
C HIS A 170 8.71 -7.73 -12.47
N ALA A 171 7.65 -7.24 -11.83
CA ALA A 171 7.65 -6.96 -10.40
C ALA A 171 7.96 -8.21 -9.57
N LEU A 172 7.33 -9.34 -9.87
CA LEU A 172 7.62 -10.64 -9.24
C LEU A 172 9.05 -11.13 -9.51
N ARG A 173 9.63 -10.83 -10.68
CA ARG A 173 11.02 -11.20 -10.98
C ARG A 173 11.99 -10.39 -10.12
N ARG A 174 11.76 -9.09 -9.94
CA ARG A 174 12.67 -8.19 -9.20
C ARG A 174 12.87 -8.63 -7.76
N VAL A 175 11.81 -9.12 -7.10
CA VAL A 175 11.89 -9.56 -5.71
C VAL A 175 12.82 -10.76 -5.48
N THR A 176 13.13 -11.54 -6.52
CA THR A 176 14.02 -12.71 -6.41
C THR A 176 15.46 -12.34 -6.03
N GLN A 177 15.83 -11.08 -6.22
CA GLN A 177 17.13 -10.53 -5.83
C GLN A 177 17.06 -9.71 -4.55
N CYS A 178 15.85 -9.50 -4.00
CA CYS A 178 15.65 -8.70 -2.81
C CYS A 178 16.23 -9.42 -1.60
N LYS A 179 16.97 -8.66 -0.77
CA LYS A 179 17.70 -9.17 0.40
C LYS A 179 17.09 -8.73 1.72
N GLN A 180 16.07 -7.90 1.66
CA GLN A 180 15.45 -7.25 2.81
C GLN A 180 13.96 -7.53 2.78
N ASP A 181 13.39 -7.79 3.96
CA ASP A 181 11.94 -7.85 4.12
C ASP A 181 11.39 -6.43 4.10
N LEU A 182 10.84 -6.00 2.95
CA LEU A 182 10.50 -4.58 2.72
C LEU A 182 9.32 -4.10 3.56
N LEU A 183 8.36 -4.95 3.88
CA LEU A 183 7.21 -4.58 4.73
C LEU A 183 7.55 -4.60 6.23
N ALA A 184 8.71 -5.12 6.62
CA ALA A 184 9.15 -5.15 8.01
C ALA A 184 10.00 -3.94 8.41
N ILE A 185 10.24 -3.00 7.49
CA ILE A 185 11.14 -1.86 7.70
C ILE A 185 10.39 -0.71 8.41
N ASP A 186 10.96 -0.18 9.49
CA ASP A 186 10.62 1.17 9.92
C ASP A 186 11.29 2.18 9.00
N TYR A 187 10.54 2.64 7.99
CA TYR A 187 11.10 3.49 6.93
C TYR A 187 11.55 4.86 7.42
N PHE A 188 10.97 5.40 8.49
CA PHE A 188 11.43 6.66 9.06
C PHE A 188 12.87 6.54 9.60
N SER A 189 13.26 5.36 10.10
CA SER A 189 14.61 5.10 10.59
C SER A 189 15.69 5.09 9.51
N VAL A 190 15.31 4.99 8.23
CA VAL A 190 16.22 4.96 7.07
C VAL A 190 15.92 6.05 6.05
N ALA A 191 15.01 6.97 6.37
CA ALA A 191 14.52 8.00 5.45
C ALA A 191 15.62 8.98 5.00
N ASP A 192 16.62 9.22 5.85
CA ASP A 192 17.76 10.10 5.60
C ASP A 192 18.91 9.42 4.83
N GLN A 193 18.75 8.15 4.44
CA GLN A 193 19.74 7.42 3.65
C GLN A 193 19.52 7.62 2.14
N PRO A 194 20.60 7.60 1.33
CA PRO A 194 20.48 7.74 -0.13
C PRO A 194 19.64 6.61 -0.74
N LEU A 195 18.64 6.97 -1.55
CA LEU A 195 17.71 6.02 -2.18
C LEU A 195 18.45 4.96 -3.01
N VAL A 196 19.41 5.39 -3.83
CA VAL A 196 20.18 4.51 -4.71
C VAL A 196 21.01 3.50 -3.91
N ASP A 197 21.59 3.93 -2.79
CA ASP A 197 22.39 3.06 -1.94
C ASP A 197 21.51 2.00 -1.27
N LEU A 198 20.31 2.37 -0.82
CA LEU A 198 19.33 1.42 -0.29
C LEU A 198 18.87 0.42 -1.35
N GLN A 199 18.54 0.89 -2.55
CA GLN A 199 18.14 0.03 -3.67
C GLN A 199 19.25 -0.98 -4.00
N GLU A 200 20.51 -0.55 -4.08
CA GLU A 200 21.64 -1.44 -4.33
C GLU A 200 21.86 -2.43 -3.18
N ALA A 201 21.86 -1.94 -1.93
CA ALA A 201 22.09 -2.75 -0.74
C ALA A 201 21.03 -3.84 -0.58
N TRP A 202 19.76 -3.49 -0.78
CA TRP A 202 18.61 -4.40 -0.65
C TRP A 202 18.36 -5.26 -1.89
N GLY A 203 19.15 -5.09 -2.96
CA GLY A 203 19.01 -5.89 -4.18
C GLY A 203 17.76 -5.54 -5.00
N ILE A 204 17.30 -4.29 -4.90
CA ILE A 204 16.22 -3.73 -5.72
C ILE A 204 16.86 -3.15 -6.98
N LYS A 205 17.13 -4.04 -7.94
CA LYS A 205 17.68 -3.67 -9.25
C LYS A 205 16.58 -3.70 -10.31
N ASP A 206 16.83 -2.99 -11.40
CA ASP A 206 16.07 -3.12 -12.65
C ASP A 206 16.63 -4.24 -13.54
#